data_AF-A0A7J3IA32-F1
#
_entry.id   AF-A0A7J3IA32-F1
#
_cell.length_a   1.000
_cell.length_b   1.000
_cell.length_c   1.000
_cell.angle_alpha   90.00
_cell.angle_beta   90.00
_cell.angle_gamma   90.00
#
_symmetry.space_group_name_H-M   'P 1'
#
loop_
_entity.id
_entity.type
_entity.pdbx_description
1 polymer ?
#
loop_
_entity_poly.entity_id
_entity_poly.type
_entity_poly.pdbx_seq_one_letter_code
_entity_poly.pdbx_strand_id
1 'polypeptide(L)' 'ILLRVSQLVTEIPDIVEMDINPLFVYNEGMGSLAIDVKVVLS' A
#
# COMPACT_ATOMS: atom_id res chain seq x y z
N ILE A 1 4.27 -1.52 7.43
CA ILE A 1 3.41 -1.57 6.22
C ILE A 1 4.17 -1.17 4.96
N LEU A 2 4.88 -0.04 4.93
CA LEU A 2 5.60 0.46 3.75
C LEU A 2 6.52 -0.57 3.09
N LEU A 3 7.32 -1.32 3.84
CA LEU A 3 8.18 -2.36 3.25
C LEU A 3 7.40 -3.47 2.54
N ARG A 4 6.26 -3.90 3.10
CA ARG A 4 5.41 -4.92 2.48
C ARG A 4 4.76 -4.38 1.19
N VAL A 5 4.34 -3.12 1.21
CA VAL A 5 3.79 -2.44 0.02
C VAL A 5 4.89 -2.28 -1.05
N SER A 6 6.08 -1.84 -0.64
CA SER A 6 7.26 -1.71 -1.51
C SER A 6 7.63 -3.04 -2.16
N GLN A 7 7.59 -4.14 -1.40
CA GLN A 7 7.83 -5.48 -1.92
C GLN A 7 6.74 -5.86 -2.94
N LEU A 8 5.46 -5.66 -2.61
CA LEU A 8 4.34 -5.97 -3.51
C LEU A 8 4.44 -5.26 -4.86
N VAL A 9 4.71 -3.95 -4.86
CA VAL A 9 4.84 -3.17 -6.12
C VAL A 9 6.11 -3.53 -6.89
N THR A 10 7.13 -4.07 -6.21
CA THR A 10 8.34 -4.57 -6.88
C THR A 10 8.12 -5.93 -7.54
N GLU A 11 7.31 -6.79 -6.91
CA GLU A 11 7.04 -8.16 -7.38
C GLU A 11 5.99 -8.22 -8.49
N ILE A 12 5.15 -7.20 -8.63
CA ILE A 12 4.14 -7.09 -9.70
C ILE A 12 4.56 -5.94 -10.64
N PRO A 13 5.34 -6.22 -11.69
CA PRO A 13 5.93 -5.19 -12.54
C PRO A 13 4.91 -4.36 -13.34
N ASP A 14 3.69 -4.89 -13.52
CA ASP A 14 2.61 -4.19 -14.21
C ASP A 14 2.06 -3.04 -13.38
N ILE A 15 2.29 -2.99 -12.06
CA ILE A 15 1.89 -1.86 -11.21
C ILE A 15 2.80 -0.67 -11.48
N VAL A 16 2.29 0.34 -12.17
CA VAL A 16 3.04 1.57 -12.48
C VAL A 16 2.80 2.68 -11.46
N GLU A 17 1.67 2.64 -10.76
CA GLU A 17 1.34 3.58 -9.68
C GLU A 17 0.47 2.90 -8.62
N MET A 18 0.74 3.19 -7.36
CA MET A 18 -0.14 2.82 -6.24
C MET A 18 -0.28 4.02 -5.30
N ASP A 19 -1.51 4.45 -5.10
CA ASP A 19 -1.88 5.51 -4.15
C ASP A 19 -2.75 4.92 -3.04
N ILE A 20 -2.41 5.24 -1.79
CA ILE A 20 -3.15 4.80 -0.60
C ILE A 20 -3.52 6.05 0.19
N ASN A 21 -4.80 6.42 0.15
CA ASN A 21 -5.29 7.60 0.83
C ASN A 21 -6.78 7.48 1.20
N PRO A 22 -7.16 7.43 2.48
CA PRO A 22 -6.31 7.52 3.68
C PRO A 22 -5.69 6.18 4.12
N LEU A 23 -4.48 6.25 4.68
CA LEU A 23 -3.87 5.18 5.48
C LEU A 23 -3.97 5.53 6.97
N PHE A 24 -4.78 4.79 7.71
CA PHE A 24 -4.85 4.90 9.16
C PHE A 24 -3.77 4.05 9.81
N VAL A 25 -2.95 4.66 10.66
CA VAL A 25 -1.96 3.96 11.48
C VAL A 25 -2.46 3.98 12.92
N TYR A 26 -2.64 2.81 13.51
CA TYR A 26 -3.07 2.68 14.90
C TYR A 26 -1.88 2.63 15.86
N ASN A 27 -2.17 2.55 17.15
CA ASN A 27 -1.16 2.39 18.18
C ASN A 27 -0.25 1.17 17.93
N GLU A 28 0.92 1.18 18.57
CA GLU A 28 1.88 0.08 18.48
C GLU A 28 1.20 -1.27 18.73
N GLY A 29 1.51 -2.26 17.89
CA GLY A 29 0.91 -3.59 17.93
C GLY A 29 -0.48 -3.72 17.28
N MET A 30 -1.16 -2.62 16.94
CA MET A 30 -2.53 -2.65 16.36
C MET A 30 -2.55 -2.59 14.82
N GLY A 31 -1.41 -2.32 14.18
CA GLY A 31 -1.27 -2.33 12.73
C GLY A 31 -1.79 -1.06 12.04
N SER A 32 -2.20 -1.20 10.77
CA SER A 32 -2.64 -0.09 9.91
C SER A 32 -3.76 -0.55 8.97
N LEU A 33 -4.66 0.36 8.62
CA LEU A 33 -5.78 0.11 7.71
C LEU A 33 -5.78 1.11 6.54
N ALA A 34 -5.72 0.58 5.33
CA ALA A 34 -5.97 1.34 4.11
C ALA A 34 -7.47 1.31 3.79
N ILE A 35 -8.11 2.47 3.65
CA ILE A 35 -9.56 2.56 3.38
C ILE A 35 -9.85 2.61 1.89
N ASP A 36 -9.01 3.33 1.15
CA ASP A 36 -9.08 3.45 -0.29
C ASP A 36 -7.68 3.24 -0.88
N VAL A 37 -7.63 2.50 -1.97
CA VAL A 37 -6.39 2.17 -2.69
C VAL A 37 -6.67 2.28 -4.18
N LYS A 38 -5.87 3.09 -4.87
CA LYS A 38 -5.85 3.15 -6.33
C LYS A 38 -4.59 2.46 -6.83
N VAL A 39 -4.76 1.58 -7.82
CA VAL A 39 -3.66 0.91 -8.51
C VAL A 39 -3.81 1.20 -10.00
N VAL A 40 -2.74 1.71 -10.61
CA VAL A 40 -2.65 1.89 -12.06
C VAL A 40 -1.73 0.81 -12.61
N LEU A 41 -2.18 0.18 -13.69
CA LEU A 41 -1.42 -0.83 -14.41
C LEU A 41 -0.95 -0.28 -15.77
N SER A 42 0.15 -0.81 -16.29
CA SER A 42 0.67 -0.50 -17.63
C SER A 42 -0.24 -0.96 -18.76
#